data_AF-A0A066RMK5-F1
#
_entry.id   AF-A0A066RMK5-F1
#
_cell.length_a   1.000
_cell.length_b   1.000
_cell.length_c   1.000
_cell.angle_alpha   90.00
_cell.angle_beta   90.00
_cell.angle_gamma   90.00
#
_symmetry.space_group_name_H-M   'P 1'
#
loop_
_entity.id
_entity.type
_entity.pdbx_description
1 polymer ?
#
loop_
_entity_poly.entity_id
_entity_poly.type
_entity_poly.pdbx_seq_one_letter_code
_entity_poly.pdbx_strand_id
1 'polypeptide(L)'
;MNQNQLSQTLQNKQGNHGMLASAIDYIYNAFPNLSYRPRPDDVKLLAAFLQSQRSDTPAFLGELMSSSYNAIEIEINKFHSRQDKKNQPLPAFS
;
A
#
# COMPACT_ATOMS: atom_id res chain seq x y z
N MET A 1 16.11 -12.21 -31.34
CA MET A 1 15.39 -11.29 -30.42
C MET A 1 14.84 -12.12 -29.26
N ASN A 2 15.33 -11.88 -28.04
CA ASN A 2 15.14 -12.76 -26.87
C ASN A 2 13.74 -12.62 -26.24
N GLN A 3 12.90 -13.65 -26.37
CA GLN A 3 11.56 -13.72 -25.77
C GLN A 3 11.56 -13.81 -24.22
N ASN A 4 12.73 -14.02 -23.60
CA ASN A 4 12.84 -14.17 -22.14
C ASN A 4 12.80 -12.84 -21.34
N GLN A 5 12.83 -11.68 -21.99
CA GLN A 5 12.78 -10.38 -21.29
C GLN A 5 11.35 -9.85 -21.08
N LEU A 6 10.37 -10.32 -21.86
CA LEU A 6 8.99 -9.84 -21.77
C LEU A 6 8.21 -10.46 -20.59
N SER A 7 8.62 -11.64 -20.12
CA SER A 7 7.97 -12.32 -18.99
C SER A 7 8.41 -11.78 -17.63
N GLN A 8 9.60 -11.18 -17.52
CA GLN A 8 10.09 -10.59 -16.26
C GLN A 8 9.44 -9.24 -15.94
N THR A 9 9.04 -8.47 -16.96
CA THR A 9 8.39 -7.16 -16.75
C THR A 9 6.91 -7.26 -16.35
N LEU A 10 6.24 -8.38 -16.64
CA LEU A 10 4.86 -8.62 -16.24
C LEU A 10 4.73 -9.25 -14.85
N GLN A 11 5.67 -10.10 -14.41
CA GLN A 11 5.65 -10.66 -13.06
C GLN A 11 6.06 -9.65 -11.98
N ASN A 12 7.00 -8.75 -12.26
CA ASN A 12 7.38 -7.68 -11.31
C ASN A 12 6.27 -6.65 -11.08
N LYS A 13 5.28 -6.56 -11.98
CA LYS A 13 4.16 -5.63 -11.81
C LYS A 13 3.08 -6.18 -10.87
N GLN A 14 2.92 -7.50 -10.76
CA GLN A 14 1.91 -8.11 -9.88
C GLN A 14 2.43 -8.42 -8.47
N GLY A 15 3.73 -8.76 -8.31
CA GLY A 15 4.32 -9.02 -6.99
C GLY A 15 4.41 -7.77 -6.10
N ASN A 16 4.80 -6.62 -6.66
CA ASN A 16 4.96 -5.38 -5.89
C ASN A 16 3.63 -4.71 -5.52
N HIS A 17 2.56 -4.91 -6.31
CA HIS A 17 1.25 -4.38 -5.96
C HIS A 17 0.69 -5.03 -4.69
N GLY A 18 0.91 -6.33 -4.50
CA GLY A 18 0.50 -7.03 -3.27
C GLY A 18 1.27 -6.52 -2.05
N MET A 19 2.57 -6.27 -2.19
CA MET A 19 3.43 -5.79 -1.10
C MET A 19 3.12 -4.34 -0.72
N LEU A 20 2.96 -3.45 -1.70
CA LEU A 20 2.56 -2.05 -1.46
C LEU A 20 1.18 -1.98 -0.81
N ALA A 21 0.20 -2.72 -1.32
CA ALA A 21 -1.12 -2.76 -0.71
C ALA A 21 -1.06 -3.25 0.74
N SER A 22 -0.29 -4.32 1.00
CA SER A 22 -0.09 -4.85 2.35
C SER A 22 0.60 -3.83 3.27
N ALA A 23 1.58 -3.08 2.77
CA ALA A 23 2.26 -2.03 3.52
C ALA A 23 1.32 -0.88 3.89
N ILE A 24 0.51 -0.42 2.93
CA ILE A 24 -0.51 0.61 3.17
C ILE A 24 -1.53 0.11 4.20
N ASP A 25 -2.10 -1.07 3.99
CA ASP A 25 -3.07 -1.67 4.92
C ASP A 25 -2.48 -1.79 6.33
N TYR A 26 -1.23 -2.24 6.45
CA TYR A 26 -0.53 -2.34 7.74
C TYR A 26 -0.37 -0.99 8.44
N ILE A 27 -0.01 0.06 7.70
CA ILE A 27 0.14 1.41 8.25
C ILE A 27 -1.21 1.95 8.73
N TYR A 28 -2.28 1.84 7.96
CA TYR A 28 -3.61 2.27 8.40
C TYR A 28 -4.14 1.46 9.60
N ASN A 29 -3.79 0.18 9.69
CA ASN A 29 -4.12 -0.64 10.87
C ASN A 29 -3.30 -0.23 12.11
N ALA A 30 -2.03 0.16 11.94
CA ALA A 30 -1.18 0.65 13.02
C ALA A 30 -1.58 2.05 13.50
N PHE A 31 -2.14 2.87 12.60
CA PHE A 31 -2.59 4.24 12.89
C PHE A 31 -4.07 4.43 12.50
N PRO A 32 -5.02 3.82 13.24
CA PRO A 32 -6.44 3.86 12.87
C PRO A 32 -7.07 5.25 12.99
N ASN A 33 -6.46 6.15 13.77
CA ASN A 33 -6.98 7.49 14.07
C ASN A 33 -6.25 8.59 13.30
N LEU A 34 -5.74 8.30 12.10
CA LEU A 34 -5.18 9.34 11.23
C LEU A 34 -6.30 10.34 10.88
N SER A 35 -6.17 11.57 11.39
CA SER A 35 -7.13 12.66 11.20
C SER A 35 -7.13 13.23 9.78
N TYR A 36 -6.21 12.77 8.94
CA TYR A 36 -6.00 13.24 7.59
C TYR A 36 -5.62 12.07 6.68
N ARG A 37 -5.72 12.32 5.37
CA ARG A 37 -5.24 11.38 4.36
C ARG A 37 -3.72 11.55 4.19
N PRO A 38 -2.88 10.59 4.63
CA PRO A 38 -1.44 10.70 4.50
C PRO A 38 -1.01 10.77 3.04
N ARG A 39 -0.05 11.65 2.76
CA ARG A 39 0.64 11.71 1.46
C ARG A 39 1.68 10.59 1.40
N PRO A 40 2.20 10.24 0.20
CA PRO A 40 3.23 9.21 0.08
C PRO A 40 4.44 9.37 1.00
N ASP A 41 4.91 10.60 1.21
CA ASP A 41 6.03 10.86 2.13
C ASP A 41 5.65 10.60 3.59
N ASP A 42 4.43 10.97 4.00
CA ASP A 42 3.93 10.70 5.34
C ASP A 42 3.84 9.19 5.57
N VAL A 43 3.39 8.42 4.56
CA VAL A 43 3.35 6.95 4.61
C VAL A 43 4.75 6.37 4.78
N LYS A 44 5.76 6.87 4.06
CA LYS A 44 7.16 6.45 4.24
C LYS A 44 7.68 6.80 5.64
N LEU A 45 7.36 7.98 6.15
CA LEU A 45 7.74 8.39 7.49
C LEU A 45 7.12 7.49 8.56
N LEU A 46 5.82 7.17 8.43
CA LEU A 46 5.12 6.25 9.33
C LEU A 46 5.70 4.84 9.27
N ALA A 47 6.05 4.36 8.06
CA ALA A 47 6.72 3.06 7.89
C ALA A 47 8.08 3.04 8.59
N ALA A 48 8.91 4.07 8.39
CA ALA A 48 10.21 4.19 9.04
C ALA A 48 10.08 4.29 10.57
N PHE A 49 9.05 4.99 11.07
CA PHE A 49 8.75 5.01 12.50
C PHE A 49 8.40 3.62 13.04
N LEU A 50 7.55 2.86 12.34
CA LEU A 50 7.21 1.50 12.76
C LEU A 50 8.45 0.59 12.80
N GLN A 51 9.35 0.73 11.83
CA GLN A 51 10.62 -0.01 11.79
C GLN A 51 11.59 0.40 12.91
N SER A 52 11.57 1.66 13.35
CA SER A 52 12.44 2.10 14.45
C SER A 52 11.95 1.64 15.82
N GLN A 53 10.64 1.45 15.99
CA GLN A 53 10.04 0.96 17.23
C GLN A 53 10.19 -0.56 17.41
N ARG A 54 10.27 -1.30 16.30
CA ARG A 54 10.19 -2.76 16.29
C ARG A 54 11.17 -3.36 15.29
N SER A 55 12.05 -4.24 15.77
CA SER A 55 12.99 -4.96 14.91
C SER A 55 12.34 -6.09 14.10
N ASP A 56 11.14 -6.52 14.48
CA ASP A 56 10.38 -7.61 13.84
C ASP A 56 9.38 -7.11 12.78
N THR A 57 9.53 -5.88 12.31
CA THR A 57 8.62 -5.34 11.29
C THR A 57 8.67 -6.12 9.98
N PRO A 58 7.52 -6.25 9.28
CA PRO A 58 7.48 -6.95 8.01
C PRO A 58 8.37 -6.32 6.93
N ALA A 59 9.03 -7.16 6.13
CA ALA A 59 9.93 -6.73 5.05
C ALA A 59 9.25 -5.82 4.00
N PHE A 60 7.94 -5.95 3.80
CA PHE A 60 7.19 -5.11 2.86
C PHE A 60 7.18 -3.62 3.25
N LEU A 61 7.44 -3.27 4.51
CA LEU A 61 7.63 -1.87 4.92
C LEU A 61 8.94 -1.29 4.37
N GLY A 62 9.99 -2.11 4.23
CA GLY A 62 11.23 -1.71 3.59
C GLY A 62 11.04 -1.48 2.09
N GLU A 63 10.28 -2.34 1.43
CA GLU A 63 9.96 -2.19 -0.01
C GLU A 63 9.14 -0.91 -0.31
N LEU A 64 8.28 -0.51 0.64
CA LEU A 64 7.57 0.77 0.54
C LEU A 64 8.54 1.97 0.48
N MET A 65 9.70 1.89 1.15
CA MET A 65 10.71 2.97 1.10
C MET A 65 11.31 3.13 -0.30
N SER A 66 11.57 2.00 -0.97
CA SER A 66 12.10 1.93 -2.35
C SER A 66 11.05 2.27 -3.42
N SER A 67 9.78 2.32 -3.05
CA SER A 67 8.69 2.57 -3.99
C SER A 67 8.59 4.04 -4.41
N SER A 68 8.17 4.27 -5.66
CA SER A 68 8.01 5.62 -6.19
C SER A 68 6.80 6.34 -5.58
N TYR A 69 6.87 7.67 -5.53
CA TYR A 69 5.80 8.51 -5.00
C TYR A 69 4.43 8.20 -5.65
N ASN A 70 4.40 8.13 -6.99
CA ASN A 70 3.18 7.86 -7.76
C ASN A 70 2.61 6.46 -7.46
N ALA A 71 3.47 5.44 -7.33
CA ALA A 71 3.00 4.08 -7.01
C ALA A 71 2.30 4.03 -5.64
N ILE A 72 2.86 4.72 -4.65
CA ILE A 72 2.27 4.83 -3.31
C ILE A 72 0.97 5.62 -3.36
N GLU A 73 0.92 6.73 -4.08
CA GLU A 73 -0.29 7.54 -4.23
C GLU A 73 -1.44 6.76 -4.87
N ILE A 74 -1.17 5.99 -5.93
CA ILE A 74 -2.13 5.09 -6.57
C ILE A 74 -2.67 4.08 -5.54
N GLU A 75 -1.81 3.48 -4.73
CA GLU A 75 -2.23 2.45 -3.78
C GLU A 75 -3.01 3.03 -2.60
N ILE A 76 -2.65 4.23 -2.13
CA ILE A 76 -3.45 4.98 -1.15
C ILE A 76 -4.85 5.25 -1.73
N ASN A 77 -4.95 5.74 -2.97
CA ASN A 77 -6.25 5.98 -3.62
C ASN A 77 -7.10 4.69 -3.68
N LYS A 78 -6.49 3.58 -4.08
CA LYS A 78 -7.17 2.27 -4.12
C LYS A 78 -7.62 1.83 -2.73
N PHE A 79 -6.80 2.01 -1.69
CA PHE A 79 -7.17 1.69 -0.32
C PHE A 79 -8.45 2.39 0.11
N HIS A 80 -8.52 3.72 -0.05
CA HIS A 80 -9.71 4.50 0.28
C HIS A 80 -10.93 4.06 -0.54
N SER A 81 -10.76 3.86 -1.85
CA SER A 81 -11.84 3.34 -2.70
C SER A 81 -12.35 1.97 -2.26
N ARG A 82 -11.51 1.11 -1.67
CA ARG A 82 -11.91 -0.19 -1.10
C ARG A 82 -12.71 0.01 0.20
N GLN A 83 -12.30 0.93 1.06
CA GLN A 83 -13.00 1.24 2.32
C GLN A 83 -14.35 1.91 2.07
N ASP A 84 -14.44 2.84 1.12
CA ASP A 84 -15.69 3.50 0.75
C ASP A 84 -16.73 2.49 0.26
N LYS A 85 -16.31 1.52 -0.57
CA LYS A 85 -17.16 0.42 -1.02
C LYS A 85 -17.62 -0.48 0.12
N LYS A 86 -16.76 -0.71 1.12
CA LYS A 86 -17.12 -1.51 2.31
C LYS A 86 -18.14 -0.80 3.20
N ASN A 87 -18.13 0.53 3.20
CA ASN A 87 -19.03 1.37 3.99
C ASN A 87 -20.30 1.78 3.22
N GLN A 88 -20.52 1.31 1.99
CA GLN A 88 -21.79 1.54 1.31
C GLN A 88 -22.89 0.68 1.95
N PRO A 89 -24.01 1.28 2.40
CA PRO A 89 -25.16 0.50 2.83
C PRO A 89 -25.65 -0.34 1.65
N LEU A 90 -25.91 -1.62 1.88
CA LEU A 90 -26.48 -2.53 0.89
C LEU A 90 -27.74 -1.87 0.30
N PRO A 91 -27.93 -1.91 -1.04
CA PRO A 91 -29.16 -1.39 -1.62
C PRO A 91 -30.34 -2.13 -0.99
N ALA A 92 -31.24 -1.37 -0.36
CA ALA A 92 -32.51 -1.90 0.11
C ALA A 92 -33.29 -2.33 -1.14
N PHE A 93 -33.38 -3.63 -1.37
CA PHE A 93 -34.28 -4.19 -2.38
C PHE A 93 -35.70 -3.99 -1.85
N SER A 94 -36.46 -3.11 -2.51
CA SER A 94 -37.90 -2.92 -2.32
C SER A 94 -38.71 -3.93 -3.13
#